data_AF-A0A8C5YWM1-F1
#
_entry.id   AF-A0A8C5YWM1-F1
#
_cell.length_a   1.000
_cell.length_b   1.000
_cell.length_c   1.000
_cell.angle_alpha   90.00
_cell.angle_beta   90.00
_cell.angle_gamma   90.00
#
_symmetry.space_group_name_H-M   'P 1'
#
loop_
_entity.id
_entity.type
_entity.pdbx_description
1 polymer ?
#
loop_
_entity_poly.entity_id
_entity_poly.type
_entity_poly.pdbx_seq_one_letter_code
_entity_poly.pdbx_strand_id
1 'polypeptide(L)'
;MRCSGPASSKAMAWVPSESAVEELMPRLLPVEPCDLAEGFDPSVPPRTPQEYLRRVQIEAAQCPDVVVAQIDPKKLKRKQSVNVSLSGCQPAPEGYSPTLKWQQQQVAQFSTVRQSVNKHRSHWKSQQLDSNVTMLCSASLLLRLALNFQFSCLNFLSC
;
A
#
# COMPACT_ATOMS: atom_id res chain seq x y z
N MET A 1 -25.42 27.86 10.75
CA MET A 1 -24.16 28.41 11.29
C MET A 1 -23.04 27.49 10.84
N ARG A 2 -22.00 28.07 10.23
CA ARG A 2 -20.92 27.37 9.53
C ARG A 2 -19.83 27.04 10.56
N CYS A 3 -19.53 25.77 10.79
CA CYS A 3 -18.37 25.35 11.59
C CYS A 3 -17.42 24.56 10.70
N SER A 4 -16.48 25.28 10.09
CA SER A 4 -15.28 24.70 9.47
C SER A 4 -14.24 24.56 10.57
N GLY A 5 -14.01 23.34 11.05
CA GLY A 5 -12.85 23.03 11.90
C GLY A 5 -11.65 22.69 11.02
N PRO A 6 -10.43 23.17 11.34
CA PRO A 6 -9.24 22.76 10.61
C PRO A 6 -8.94 21.29 10.94
N ALA A 7 -8.98 20.45 9.90
CA ALA A 7 -8.38 19.13 9.94
C ALA A 7 -6.89 19.33 10.19
N SER A 8 -6.42 19.02 11.40
CA SER A 8 -4.99 18.85 11.67
C SER A 8 -4.56 17.56 10.98
N SER A 9 -4.33 17.67 9.68
CA SER A 9 -3.64 16.67 8.89
C SER A 9 -2.23 16.60 9.42
N LYS A 10 -1.99 15.67 10.34
CA LYS A 10 -0.65 15.28 10.74
C LYS A 10 -0.01 14.68 9.49
N ALA A 11 0.66 15.53 8.70
CA ALA A 11 1.52 15.10 7.63
C ALA A 11 2.53 14.15 8.24
N MET A 12 2.42 12.87 7.88
CA MET A 12 3.52 11.95 8.05
C MET A 12 4.61 12.48 7.14
N ALA A 13 5.49 13.31 7.70
CA ALA A 13 6.71 13.70 7.05
C ALA A 13 7.44 12.38 6.76
N TRP A 14 7.48 12.03 5.48
CA TRP A 14 8.36 11.00 4.97
C TRP A 14 9.77 11.44 5.37
N VAL A 15 10.32 10.82 6.39
CA VAL A 15 11.74 10.93 6.70
C VAL A 15 12.40 9.99 5.69
N PRO A 16 13.17 10.49 4.70
CA PRO A 16 13.93 9.61 3.84
C PRO A 16 14.90 8.83 4.73
N SER A 17 14.80 7.50 4.72
CA SER A 17 15.87 6.66 5.24
C SER A 17 17.13 6.94 4.43
N GLU A 18 18.05 7.71 4.99
CA GLU A 18 19.43 7.77 4.51
C GLU A 18 20.06 6.39 4.72
N SER A 19 19.96 5.48 3.75
CA SER A 19 20.87 4.32 3.56
C SER A 19 20.44 3.32 2.47
N ALA A 20 19.82 3.79 1.39
CA ALA A 20 19.86 3.07 0.11
C ALA A 20 19.50 4.03 -1.01
N VAL A 21 20.46 4.85 -1.45
CA VAL A 21 20.35 5.43 -2.79
C VAL A 21 20.65 4.29 -3.76
N GLU A 22 19.67 3.42 -4.01
CA GLU A 22 19.72 2.59 -5.21
C GLU A 22 19.80 3.56 -6.39
N GLU A 23 20.98 3.59 -7.03
CA GLU A 23 21.20 4.38 -8.22
C GLU A 23 20.25 3.87 -9.31
N LEU A 24 19.36 4.73 -9.79
CA LEU A 24 18.28 4.34 -10.72
C LEU A 24 18.82 3.75 -12.04
N MET A 25 20.03 4.16 -12.44
CA MET A 25 20.74 3.67 -13.63
C MET A 25 22.24 3.60 -13.35
N PRO A 26 22.74 2.53 -12.68
CA PRO A 26 24.14 2.44 -12.28
C PRO A 26 25.07 2.28 -13.49
N ARG A 27 26.28 2.84 -13.38
CA ARG A 27 27.34 2.64 -14.38
C ARG A 27 27.82 1.19 -14.35
N LEU A 28 27.58 0.45 -15.43
CA LEU A 28 28.01 -0.95 -15.55
C LEU A 28 29.38 -1.12 -16.22
N LEU A 29 29.87 -0.09 -16.91
CA LEU A 29 31.15 -0.10 -17.62
C LEU A 29 32.13 0.84 -16.95
N PRO A 30 33.40 0.45 -16.79
CA PRO A 30 34.46 1.35 -16.34
C PRO A 30 34.66 2.44 -17.39
N VAL A 31 34.22 3.65 -17.08
CA VAL A 31 34.44 4.82 -17.94
C VAL A 31 34.85 5.99 -17.06
N GLU A 32 36.00 6.57 -17.39
CA GLU A 32 36.50 7.76 -16.73
C GLU A 32 35.51 8.94 -16.94
N PRO A 33 35.36 9.84 -15.95
CA PRO A 33 34.60 11.08 -16.12
C PRO A 33 35.13 11.87 -17.33
N CYS A 34 34.23 12.43 -18.14
CA CYS A 34 34.62 13.21 -19.32
C CYS A 34 35.27 14.54 -18.92
N ASP A 35 36.59 14.55 -18.78
CA ASP A 35 37.35 15.80 -18.79
C ASP A 35 37.50 16.25 -20.24
N LEU A 36 36.86 17.38 -20.60
CA LEU A 36 36.80 17.95 -21.95
C LEU A 36 38.16 18.47 -22.50
N ALA A 37 39.28 18.14 -21.85
CA ALA A 37 40.55 18.84 -22.03
C ALA A 37 41.54 18.18 -23.01
N GLU A 38 41.36 16.93 -23.46
CA GLU A 38 42.38 16.27 -24.29
C GLU A 38 41.84 15.57 -25.54
N GLY A 39 42.18 16.16 -26.70
CA GLY A 39 42.61 15.44 -27.91
C GLY A 39 41.63 14.50 -28.63
N PHE A 40 40.36 14.42 -28.23
CA PHE A 40 39.39 13.54 -28.88
C PHE A 40 38.84 14.17 -30.17
N ASP A 41 39.23 13.64 -31.33
CA ASP A 41 38.65 14.00 -32.63
C ASP A 41 37.44 13.10 -32.95
N PRO A 42 36.19 13.63 -32.88
CA PRO A 42 34.99 12.86 -33.14
C PRO A 42 34.80 12.48 -34.63
N SER A 43 35.59 13.03 -35.54
CA SER A 43 35.48 12.76 -36.98
C SER A 43 36.14 11.44 -37.40
N VAL A 44 37.08 10.92 -36.59
CA VAL A 44 37.77 9.66 -36.85
C VAL A 44 37.05 8.50 -36.12
N PRO A 45 36.92 7.31 -36.74
CA PRO A 45 36.38 6.14 -36.06
C PRO A 45 37.21 5.75 -34.82
N PRO A 46 36.59 5.45 -33.67
CA PRO A 46 37.30 5.05 -32.46
C PRO A 46 38.01 3.71 -32.67
N ARG A 47 39.24 3.59 -32.17
CA ARG A 47 40.07 2.39 -32.27
C ARG A 47 40.05 1.55 -31.00
N THR A 48 39.54 2.12 -29.90
CA THR A 48 39.42 1.44 -28.60
C THR A 48 38.00 1.54 -28.02
N PRO A 49 37.56 0.57 -27.20
CA PRO A 49 36.25 0.65 -26.53
C PRO A 49 36.08 1.89 -25.65
N GLN A 50 37.16 2.37 -25.02
CA GLN A 50 37.14 3.55 -24.16
C GLN A 50 36.93 4.85 -24.97
N GLU A 51 37.54 4.97 -26.15
CA GLU A 51 37.26 6.07 -27.08
C GLU A 51 35.81 6.06 -27.54
N TYR A 52 35.26 4.87 -27.82
CA TYR A 52 33.85 4.73 -28.18
C TYR A 52 32.92 5.19 -27.04
N LEU A 53 33.16 4.75 -25.80
CA LEU A 53 32.33 5.15 -24.66
C LEU A 53 32.42 6.64 -24.36
N ARG A 54 33.60 7.27 -24.52
CA ARG A 54 33.75 8.73 -24.42
C ARG A 54 32.97 9.46 -25.51
N ARG A 55 33.01 8.99 -26.76
CA ARG A 55 32.21 9.55 -27.87
C ARG A 55 30.71 9.51 -27.55
N VAL A 56 30.24 8.35 -27.07
CA VAL A 56 28.83 8.14 -26.70
C VAL A 56 28.42 9.06 -25.54
N GLN A 57 29.29 9.26 -24.54
CA GLN A 57 29.02 10.19 -23.44
C GLN A 57 28.89 11.64 -23.92
N ILE A 58 29.76 12.08 -24.84
CA ILE A 58 29.71 13.43 -25.43
C ILE A 58 28.46 13.60 -26.29
N GLU A 59 28.14 12.61 -27.14
CA GLU A 59 26.93 12.63 -27.97
C GLU A 59 25.66 12.63 -27.13
N ALA A 60 25.58 11.78 -26.10
CA ALA A 60 24.46 11.77 -25.17
C ALA A 60 24.32 13.08 -24.38
N ALA A 61 25.44 13.73 -24.02
CA ALA A 61 25.41 15.04 -23.36
C ALA A 61 24.93 16.18 -24.27
N GLN A 62 25.02 16.01 -25.60
CA GLN A 62 24.45 16.94 -26.58
C GLN A 62 22.95 16.69 -26.81
N CYS A 63 22.48 15.47 -26.55
CA CYS A 63 21.06 15.16 -26.61
C CYS A 63 20.30 15.84 -25.46
N PRO A 64 19.09 16.35 -25.69
CA PRO A 64 18.24 16.84 -24.62
C PRO A 64 17.88 15.70 -23.67
N ASP A 65 18.04 15.94 -22.36
CA ASP A 65 17.78 14.95 -21.29
C ASP A 65 16.32 14.46 -21.29
N VAL A 66 15.39 15.35 -21.64
CA VAL A 66 13.96 15.03 -21.77
C VAL A 66 13.43 15.56 -23.11
N VAL A 67 12.80 14.67 -23.86
CA VAL A 67 12.06 15.01 -25.08
C VAL A 67 10.58 14.73 -24.89
N VAL A 68 9.72 15.66 -25.31
CA VAL A 68 8.25 15.52 -25.22
C VAL A 68 7.68 15.49 -26.63
N ALA A 69 7.12 14.35 -27.03
CA ALA A 69 6.41 14.20 -28.28
C ALA A 69 4.96 14.69 -28.15
N GLN A 70 4.51 15.51 -29.10
CA GLN A 70 3.12 15.97 -29.17
C GLN A 70 2.23 14.86 -29.75
N ILE A 71 1.39 14.27 -28.91
CA ILE A 71 0.43 13.23 -29.29
C ILE A 71 -0.98 13.81 -29.21
N ASP A 72 -1.83 13.52 -30.21
CA ASP A 72 -3.23 13.92 -30.18
C ASP A 72 -3.98 13.22 -29.02
N PRO A 73 -4.44 13.96 -27.99
CA PRO A 73 -5.08 13.38 -26.81
C PRO A 73 -6.39 12.67 -27.14
N LYS A 74 -7.02 12.96 -28.28
CA LYS A 74 -8.25 12.29 -28.72
C LYS A 74 -8.01 10.80 -29.01
N LYS A 75 -6.79 10.42 -29.40
CA LYS A 75 -6.43 9.03 -29.69
C LYS A 75 -6.31 8.18 -28.41
N LEU A 76 -5.94 8.79 -27.29
CA LEU A 76 -5.75 8.10 -26.00
C LEU A 76 -7.06 7.95 -25.22
N LYS A 77 -7.91 8.99 -25.22
CA LYS A 77 -9.19 8.98 -24.47
C LYS A 77 -10.21 7.96 -24.96
N ARG A 78 -10.11 7.51 -26.22
CA ARG A 78 -11.08 6.57 -26.83
C ARG A 78 -11.01 5.14 -26.25
N LYS A 79 -9.90 4.75 -25.63
CA LYS A 79 -9.65 3.36 -25.18
C LYS A 79 -9.29 3.24 -23.70
N GLN A 80 -9.56 4.26 -22.88
CA GLN A 80 -9.21 4.22 -21.47
C GLN A 80 -10.16 3.28 -20.70
N SER A 81 -9.60 2.29 -20.03
CA SER A 81 -10.34 1.41 -19.11
C SER A 81 -10.75 2.18 -17.85
N VAL A 82 -11.92 1.85 -17.31
CA VAL A 82 -12.38 2.40 -16.03
C VAL A 82 -11.57 1.80 -14.88
N ASN A 83 -11.21 2.62 -13.89
CA ASN A 83 -10.70 2.14 -12.62
C ASN A 83 -11.91 1.83 -11.71
N VAL A 84 -12.05 0.58 -11.29
CA VAL A 84 -13.16 0.16 -10.41
C VAL A 84 -12.75 0.39 -8.97
N SER A 85 -13.22 1.50 -8.38
CA SER A 85 -13.12 1.73 -6.95
C SER A 85 -14.23 0.98 -6.21
N LEU A 86 -13.90 0.36 -5.09
CA LEU A 86 -14.90 -0.24 -4.21
C LEU A 86 -15.82 0.84 -3.65
N SER A 87 -17.13 0.59 -3.67
CA SER A 87 -18.10 1.47 -3.01
C SER A 87 -17.90 1.44 -1.50
N GLY A 88 -18.05 2.59 -0.85
CA GLY A 88 -18.10 2.68 0.61
C GLY A 88 -19.38 2.05 1.20
N CYS A 89 -19.53 2.19 2.52
CA CYS A 89 -20.74 1.74 3.21
C CYS A 89 -21.98 2.56 2.79
N GLN A 90 -23.13 1.90 2.69
CA GLN A 90 -24.40 2.58 2.46
C GLN A 90 -24.83 3.36 3.71
N PRO A 91 -25.44 4.56 3.56
CA PRO A 91 -25.96 5.32 4.69
C PRO A 91 -27.12 4.56 5.37
N ALA A 92 -27.22 4.71 6.68
CA ALA A 92 -28.36 4.16 7.41
C ALA A 92 -29.66 4.87 6.99
N PRO A 93 -30.79 4.15 6.85
CA PRO A 93 -32.10 4.77 6.66
C PRO A 93 -32.41 5.81 7.75
N GLU A 94 -33.32 6.74 7.45
CA GLU A 94 -33.71 7.80 8.37
C GLU A 94 -34.23 7.21 9.70
N GLY A 95 -33.72 7.73 10.82
CA GLY A 95 -34.05 7.22 12.17
C GLY A 95 -33.25 6.00 12.62
N TYR A 96 -32.51 5.32 11.74
CA TYR A 96 -31.69 4.14 12.09
C TYR A 96 -30.20 4.47 12.27
N SER A 97 -29.78 5.71 11.99
CA SER A 97 -28.40 6.13 12.20
C SER A 97 -28.09 6.23 13.70
N PRO A 98 -27.07 5.52 14.22
CA PRO A 98 -26.72 5.59 15.63
C PRO A 98 -26.19 6.97 15.99
N THR A 99 -26.52 7.46 17.19
CA THR A 99 -25.97 8.71 17.70
C THR A 99 -24.46 8.61 17.93
N LEU A 100 -23.73 9.72 17.77
CA LEU A 100 -22.27 9.73 17.95
C LEU A 100 -21.87 9.30 19.37
N LYS A 101 -22.64 9.71 20.39
CA LYS A 101 -22.40 9.31 21.78
C LYS A 101 -22.48 7.78 21.95
N TRP A 102 -23.47 7.14 21.34
CA TRP A 102 -23.59 5.69 21.37
C TRP A 102 -22.41 5.01 20.68
N GLN A 103 -22.00 5.51 19.50
CA GLN A 103 -20.84 4.95 18.78
C GLN A 103 -19.55 5.03 19.62
N GLN A 104 -19.29 6.18 20.24
CA GLN A 104 -18.13 6.37 21.12
C GLN A 104 -18.15 5.44 22.33
N GLN A 105 -19.32 5.25 22.93
CA GLN A 105 -19.50 4.30 24.02
C GLN A 105 -19.22 2.86 23.58
N GLN A 106 -19.73 2.44 22.41
CA GLN A 106 -19.45 1.10 21.86
C GLN A 106 -17.96 0.89 21.58
N VAL A 107 -17.28 1.88 21.00
CA VAL A 107 -15.83 1.82 20.75
C VAL A 107 -15.04 1.69 22.06
N ALA A 108 -15.41 2.45 23.09
CA ALA A 108 -14.78 2.37 24.41
C ALA A 108 -14.98 0.98 25.05
N GLN A 109 -16.22 0.48 25.06
CA GLN A 109 -16.55 -0.85 25.59
C GLN A 109 -15.81 -1.96 24.83
N PHE A 110 -15.78 -1.89 23.49
CA PHE A 110 -15.08 -2.86 22.66
C PHE A 110 -13.57 -2.85 22.92
N SER A 111 -12.98 -1.68 23.18
CA SER A 111 -11.58 -1.57 23.59
C SER A 111 -11.29 -2.32 24.89
N THR A 112 -12.14 -2.15 25.91
CA THR A 112 -12.03 -2.88 27.19
C THR A 112 -12.13 -4.40 26.98
N VAL A 113 -13.07 -4.85 26.16
CA VAL A 113 -13.23 -6.29 25.83
C VAL A 113 -11.97 -6.82 25.15
N ARG A 114 -11.42 -6.12 24.15
CA ARG A 114 -10.18 -6.54 23.47
C ARG A 114 -9.00 -6.62 24.43
N GLN A 115 -8.88 -5.68 25.37
CA GLN A 115 -7.84 -5.72 26.40
C GLN A 115 -8.00 -6.94 27.30
N SER A 116 -9.22 -7.24 27.75
CA SER A 116 -9.51 -8.44 28.55
C SER A 116 -9.19 -9.73 27.80
N VAL A 117 -9.61 -9.85 26.53
CA VAL A 117 -9.30 -11.00 25.68
C VAL A 117 -7.79 -11.18 25.53
N ASN A 118 -7.05 -10.09 25.30
CA ASN A 118 -5.60 -10.16 25.17
C ASN A 118 -4.91 -10.53 26.50
N LYS A 119 -5.38 -9.99 27.63
CA LYS A 119 -4.85 -10.32 28.97
C LYS A 119 -4.95 -11.81 29.26
N HIS A 120 -6.07 -12.45 28.90
CA HIS A 120 -6.31 -13.86 29.20
C HIS A 120 -5.91 -14.81 28.05
N ARG A 121 -5.35 -14.30 26.95
CA ARG A 121 -5.04 -15.08 25.74
C ARG A 121 -4.16 -16.29 26.02
N SER A 122 -3.08 -16.11 26.80
CA SER A 122 -2.13 -17.18 27.09
C SER A 122 -2.77 -18.29 27.93
N HIS A 123 -3.56 -17.92 28.93
CA HIS A 123 -4.30 -18.86 29.78
C HIS A 123 -5.28 -19.70 28.97
N TRP A 124 -6.08 -19.07 28.09
CA TRP A 124 -7.04 -19.81 27.26
C TRP A 124 -6.37 -20.64 26.17
N LYS A 125 -5.18 -20.27 25.70
CA LYS A 125 -4.43 -21.04 24.71
C LYS A 125 -3.84 -22.33 25.30
N SER A 126 -3.49 -22.35 26.59
CA SER A 126 -2.96 -23.54 27.27
C SER A 126 -4.02 -24.55 27.68
N GLN A 127 -5.29 -24.16 27.67
CA GLN A 127 -6.41 -25.06 27.93
C GLN A 127 -6.56 -26.03 26.74
N GLN A 128 -6.64 -27.33 27.01
CA GLN A 128 -6.97 -28.28 25.95
C GLN A 128 -8.44 -28.13 25.59
N LEU A 129 -8.71 -28.06 24.29
CA LEU A 129 -10.07 -28.10 23.78
C LEU A 129 -10.56 -29.55 23.85
N ASP A 130 -11.83 -29.74 24.19
CA ASP A 130 -12.47 -31.06 24.11
C ASP A 130 -12.33 -31.63 22.68
N SER A 131 -12.25 -32.95 22.57
CA SER A 131 -12.01 -33.66 21.30
C SER A 131 -13.07 -33.42 20.22
N ASN A 132 -14.22 -32.86 20.59
CA ASN A 132 -15.30 -32.44 19.70
C ASN A 132 -15.09 -31.04 19.07
N VAL A 133 -14.08 -30.27 19.49
CA VAL A 133 -13.79 -28.94 18.93
C VAL A 133 -12.64 -29.04 17.92
N THR A 134 -12.98 -29.12 16.64
CA THR A 134 -11.98 -29.07 15.56
C THR A 134 -11.87 -27.65 15.00
N MET A 135 -10.67 -27.07 15.05
CA MET A 135 -10.37 -25.82 14.35
C MET A 135 -10.17 -26.11 12.86
N LEU A 136 -11.02 -25.55 12.01
CA LEU A 136 -11.09 -25.90 10.59
C LEU A 136 -10.60 -24.74 9.72
N CYS A 137 -9.79 -25.06 8.70
CA CYS A 137 -9.37 -24.09 7.69
C CYS A 137 -10.42 -23.86 6.59
N SER A 138 -11.52 -24.63 6.59
CA SER A 138 -12.59 -24.53 5.59
C SER A 138 -13.65 -23.52 6.02
N ALA A 139 -13.91 -22.53 5.17
CA ALA A 139 -14.95 -21.51 5.39
C ALA A 139 -16.34 -22.12 5.60
N SER A 140 -16.69 -23.16 4.84
CA SER A 140 -17.99 -23.84 4.94
C SER A 140 -18.19 -24.54 6.29
N LEU A 141 -17.13 -25.13 6.83
CA LEU A 141 -17.20 -25.81 8.12
C LEU A 141 -17.11 -24.84 9.29
N LEU A 142 -16.32 -23.76 9.17
CA LEU A 142 -16.31 -22.66 10.14
C LEU A 142 -17.69 -22.01 10.27
N LEU A 143 -18.38 -21.76 9.16
CA LEU A 143 -19.73 -21.21 9.18
C LEU A 143 -20.71 -22.16 9.88
N ARG A 144 -20.63 -23.47 9.60
CA ARG A 144 -21.46 -24.48 10.27
C ARG A 144 -21.19 -24.53 11.76
N LEU A 145 -19.93 -24.56 12.19
CA LEU A 145 -19.58 -24.54 13.62
C LEU A 145 -20.08 -23.28 14.31
N ALA A 146 -19.81 -22.09 13.74
CA ALA A 146 -20.16 -20.81 14.35
C ALA A 146 -21.69 -20.64 14.49
N LEU A 147 -22.45 -20.97 13.45
CA LEU A 147 -23.90 -20.84 13.47
C LEU A 147 -24.56 -21.87 14.40
N ASN A 148 -24.16 -23.15 14.33
CA ASN A 148 -24.74 -24.17 15.20
C ASN A 148 -24.38 -23.96 16.68
N PHE A 149 -23.16 -23.48 16.97
CA PHE A 149 -22.77 -23.10 18.32
C PHE A 149 -23.64 -21.95 18.86
N GLN A 150 -23.92 -20.94 18.03
CA GLN A 150 -24.79 -19.83 18.41
C GLN A 150 -26.22 -20.30 18.71
N PHE A 151 -26.79 -21.21 17.92
CA PHE A 151 -28.10 -21.82 18.18
C PHE A 151 -28.14 -22.60 19.50
N SER A 152 -27.10 -23.38 19.82
CA SER A 152 -27.04 -24.12 21.08
C SER A 152 -26.95 -23.19 22.29
N CYS A 153 -26.17 -22.12 22.23
CA CYS A 153 -26.08 -21.15 23.34
C CYS A 153 -27.39 -20.37 23.54
N LEU A 154 -28.08 -19.96 22.48
CA LEU A 154 -29.37 -19.25 22.58
C LEU A 154 -30.47 -20.11 23.23
N ASN A 155 -30.48 -21.42 22.94
CA ASN A 155 -31.41 -22.35 23.58
C ASN A 155 -31.07 -22.59 25.06
N PHE A 156 -29.78 -22.59 25.43
CA PHE A 156 -29.34 -22.76 26.82
C PHE A 156 -29.63 -21.54 27.71
N LEU A 157 -29.69 -20.33 27.13
CA LEU A 157 -30.06 -19.09 27.83
C LEU A 157 -31.59 -18.86 27.91
N SER A 158 -32.40 -19.70 27.25
CA SER A 158 -33.87 -19.64 27.31
C SER A 158 -34.50 -20.70 28.22
N CYS A 159 -33.69 -21.48 28.95
CA CYS A 159 -34.12 -22.38 30.02
C CYS A 159 -33.86 -21.79 31.40
#